data_AF-A0A8C6ANY7-F1
#
_entry.id   AF-A0A8C6ANY7-F1
#
_cell.length_a   1.000
_cell.length_b   1.000
_cell.length_c   1.000
_cell.angle_alpha   90.00
_cell.angle_beta   90.00
_cell.angle_gamma   90.00
#
_symmetry.space_group_name_H-M   'P 1'
#
loop_
_entity.id
_entity.type
_entity.pdbx_description
1 polymer ?
#
loop_
_entity_poly.entity_id
_entity_poly.type
_entity_poly.pdbx_seq_one_letter_code
_entity_poly.pdbx_strand_id
1 'polypeptide(L)'
;EIPAGRMVGWRVAVLCLWVSCGSAAGQLEYSVSEETERGVAVGNVAQDLRLSAAALSLRNFRFLSSHGEPYFEVDLASGSLVVREPADRERLCGDKAACVLTYELVLEDPLELHNIHVHVLDTNDNSPHFPAGDVQLHIPEFLMPEPVLLSLTPKMPTREAMGC
;
A
#
# COMPACT_ATOMS: atom_id res chain seq x y z
N GLU A 1 31.57 53.07 -12.96
CA GLU A 1 32.23 51.79 -13.25
C GLU A 1 31.60 50.72 -12.36
N ILE A 2 30.85 49.79 -12.96
CA ILE A 2 30.07 48.79 -12.21
C ILE A 2 30.95 47.53 -12.09
N PRO A 3 31.26 47.05 -10.87
CA PRO A 3 32.26 46.01 -10.70
C PRO A 3 31.75 44.66 -11.25
N ALA A 4 32.49 44.12 -12.21
CA ALA A 4 32.18 42.91 -12.97
C ALA A 4 32.14 41.60 -12.14
N GLY A 5 32.47 41.65 -10.84
CA GLY A 5 32.53 40.47 -9.97
C GLY A 5 31.18 39.89 -9.52
N ARG A 6 30.10 40.67 -9.54
CA ARG A 6 28.77 40.22 -9.05
C ARG A 6 27.99 39.33 -10.04
N MET A 7 28.26 39.45 -11.34
CA MET A 7 27.54 38.68 -12.37
C MET A 7 28.02 37.23 -12.49
N VAL A 8 29.31 36.97 -12.25
CA VAL A 8 29.87 35.62 -12.30
C VAL A 8 29.36 34.76 -11.14
N GLY A 9 29.32 35.30 -9.92
CA GLY A 9 28.80 34.58 -8.75
C GLY A 9 27.32 34.21 -8.88
N TRP A 10 26.50 35.08 -9.48
CA TRP A 10 25.07 34.79 -9.70
C TRP A 10 24.88 33.73 -10.79
N ARG A 11 25.65 33.78 -11.89
CA ARG A 11 25.59 32.75 -12.94
C ARG A 11 26.00 31.37 -12.45
N VAL A 12 27.02 31.30 -11.59
CA VAL A 12 27.45 30.03 -10.96
C VAL A 12 26.43 29.54 -9.94
N ALA A 13 25.85 30.44 -9.13
CA ALA A 13 24.80 30.08 -8.18
C ALA A 13 23.53 29.55 -8.88
N VAL A 14 23.13 30.15 -10.01
CA VAL A 14 22.01 29.65 -10.83
C VAL A 14 22.35 28.29 -11.43
N LEU A 15 23.56 28.09 -11.95
CA LEU A 15 23.97 26.79 -12.48
C LEU A 15 23.97 25.68 -11.40
N CYS A 16 24.46 25.98 -10.19
CA CYS A 16 24.44 25.03 -9.07
C CYS A 16 23.02 24.71 -8.59
N LEU A 17 22.09 25.67 -8.65
CA LEU A 17 20.69 25.44 -8.27
C LEU A 17 19.97 24.50 -9.25
N TRP A 18 20.37 24.49 -10.53
CA TRP A 18 19.86 23.57 -11.54
C TRP A 18 20.42 22.15 -11.39
N VAL A 19 21.66 22.01 -10.89
CA VAL A 19 22.33 20.71 -10.68
C VAL A 19 21.83 19.98 -9.43
N SER A 20 21.31 20.69 -8.42
CA SER A 20 20.80 20.07 -7.18
C SER A 20 19.39 19.45 -7.27
N CYS A 21 18.75 19.44 -8.44
CA CYS A 21 17.52 18.68 -8.65
C CYS A 21 17.86 17.22 -8.97
N GLY A 22 18.64 16.58 -8.10
CA GLY A 22 18.82 15.14 -8.13
C GLY A 22 17.47 14.51 -7.84
N SER A 23 16.97 13.74 -8.80
CA SER A 23 15.74 12.97 -8.71
C SER A 23 15.68 12.26 -7.36
N ALA A 24 14.76 12.70 -6.50
CA ALA A 24 14.35 11.86 -5.38
C ALA A 24 13.74 10.62 -6.02
N ALA A 25 14.42 9.47 -5.90
CA ALA A 25 13.85 8.18 -6.26
C ALA A 25 12.57 8.04 -5.43
N GLY A 26 11.42 8.24 -6.08
CA GLY A 26 10.13 8.32 -5.43
C GLY A 26 9.69 6.92 -5.05
N GLN A 27 9.50 6.69 -3.75
CA GLN A 27 8.72 5.56 -3.29
C GLN A 27 7.26 5.85 -3.62
N LEU A 28 6.62 4.95 -4.36
CA LEU A 28 5.20 5.01 -4.69
C LEU A 28 4.42 4.16 -3.69
N GLU A 29 3.33 4.70 -3.17
CA GLU A 29 2.48 4.01 -2.20
C GLU A 29 1.06 3.94 -2.73
N TYR A 30 0.53 2.72 -2.77
CA TYR A 30 -0.85 2.43 -3.15
C TYR A 30 -1.54 1.61 -2.06
N SER A 31 -2.86 1.69 -2.01
CA SER A 31 -3.66 0.87 -1.11
C SER A 31 -4.79 0.18 -1.87
N VAL A 32 -5.10 -1.05 -1.46
CA VAL A 32 -6.13 -1.87 -2.09
C VAL A 32 -6.75 -2.76 -1.02
N SER A 33 -8.08 -2.88 -1.05
CA SER A 33 -8.78 -3.83 -0.20
C SER A 33 -8.41 -5.26 -0.59
N GLU A 34 -8.33 -6.15 0.39
CA GLU A 34 -8.27 -7.59 0.11
C GLU A 34 -9.48 -8.05 -0.72
N GLU A 35 -9.34 -9.21 -1.35
CA GLU A 35 -10.38 -9.82 -2.21
C GLU A 35 -10.86 -8.93 -3.38
N THR A 36 -10.12 -7.87 -3.73
CA THR A 36 -10.44 -7.06 -4.91
C THR A 36 -10.41 -7.91 -6.18
N GLU A 37 -11.42 -7.75 -7.03
CA GLU A 37 -11.55 -8.49 -8.28
C GLU A 37 -10.36 -8.26 -9.23
N ARG A 38 -10.08 -9.27 -10.05
CA ARG A 38 -9.02 -9.19 -11.08
C ARG A 38 -9.33 -8.11 -12.10
N GLY A 39 -8.30 -7.38 -12.51
CA GLY A 39 -8.39 -6.31 -13.51
C GLY A 39 -8.85 -4.97 -12.95
N VAL A 40 -9.17 -4.86 -11.67
CA VAL A 40 -9.46 -3.57 -11.03
C VAL A 40 -8.17 -2.74 -10.96
N ALA A 41 -8.27 -1.47 -11.35
CA ALA A 41 -7.17 -0.52 -11.24
C ALA A 41 -7.03 -0.01 -9.81
N VAL A 42 -5.82 -0.13 -9.27
CA VAL A 42 -5.44 0.33 -7.92
C VAL A 42 -4.96 1.79 -7.96
N GLY A 43 -4.14 2.14 -8.95
CA GLY A 43 -3.56 3.47 -9.09
C GLY A 43 -2.81 3.67 -10.41
N ASN A 44 -2.54 4.92 -10.79
CA ASN A 44 -1.89 5.23 -12.08
C ASN A 44 -0.38 5.49 -11.91
N VAL A 45 0.41 4.45 -12.15
CA VAL A 45 1.87 4.49 -12.02
C VAL A 45 2.51 5.45 -13.02
N ALA A 46 2.00 5.49 -14.26
CA ALA A 46 2.51 6.41 -15.28
C ALA A 46 2.39 7.87 -14.85
N GLN A 47 1.21 8.24 -14.35
CA GLN A 47 0.90 9.59 -13.91
C GLN A 47 1.77 10.00 -12.72
N ASP A 48 1.98 9.11 -11.75
CA ASP A 48 2.79 9.41 -10.57
C ASP A 48 4.28 9.56 -10.92
N LEU A 49 4.76 8.79 -11.91
CA LEU A 49 6.10 8.95 -12.50
C LEU A 49 6.20 10.09 -13.51
N ARG A 50 5.09 10.81 -13.77
CA ARG A 50 4.98 11.88 -14.77
C ARG A 50 5.36 11.46 -16.19
N LEU A 51 5.08 10.20 -16.52
CA LEU A 51 5.26 9.60 -17.83
C LEU A 51 3.89 9.30 -18.45
N SER A 52 3.85 9.16 -19.77
CA SER A 52 2.67 8.60 -20.44
C SER A 52 2.73 7.07 -20.44
N ALA A 53 1.58 6.40 -20.54
CA ALA A 53 1.53 4.93 -20.67
C ALA A 53 2.37 4.43 -21.86
N ALA A 54 2.31 5.16 -22.99
CA ALA A 54 3.15 4.89 -24.15
C ALA A 54 4.65 5.03 -23.85
N ALA A 55 5.06 6.04 -23.07
CA ALA A 55 6.46 6.23 -22.69
C ALA A 55 6.95 5.12 -21.75
N LEU A 56 6.13 4.65 -20.81
CA LEU A 56 6.45 3.49 -19.98
C LEU A 56 6.68 2.23 -20.82
N SER A 57 5.79 1.97 -21.78
CA SER A 57 5.89 0.83 -22.69
C SER A 57 7.14 0.90 -23.58
N LEU A 58 7.45 2.09 -24.12
CA LEU A 58 8.64 2.31 -24.95
C LEU A 58 9.97 2.11 -24.20
N ARG A 59 9.99 2.38 -22.88
CA ARG A 59 11.18 2.26 -22.02
C ARG A 59 11.40 0.85 -21.46
N ASN A 60 10.72 -0.15 -22.02
CA ASN A 60 10.88 -1.57 -21.67
C ASN A 60 10.88 -1.82 -20.16
N PHE A 61 9.80 -1.40 -19.48
CA PHE A 61 9.75 -1.54 -18.03
C PHE A 61 9.75 -3.00 -17.58
N ARG A 62 10.31 -3.25 -16.40
CA ARG A 62 10.24 -4.53 -15.71
C ARG A 62 9.61 -4.33 -14.34
N PHE A 63 8.56 -5.10 -14.07
CA PHE A 63 7.87 -5.09 -12.79
C PHE A 63 8.18 -6.39 -12.05
N LEU A 64 8.84 -6.28 -10.91
CA LEU A 64 9.36 -7.41 -10.13
C LEU A 64 8.69 -7.44 -8.75
N SER A 65 8.31 -8.63 -8.31
CA SER A 65 7.81 -8.85 -6.94
C SER A 65 8.91 -9.39 -6.04
N SER A 66 8.97 -8.88 -4.82
CA SER A 66 9.87 -9.41 -3.78
C SER A 66 9.37 -10.72 -3.14
N HIS A 67 8.10 -11.11 -3.37
CA HIS A 67 7.41 -12.18 -2.66
C HIS A 67 7.10 -13.43 -3.51
N GLY A 68 7.68 -13.55 -4.71
CA GLY A 68 7.43 -14.67 -5.63
C GLY A 68 6.50 -14.28 -6.78
N GLU A 69 5.39 -15.00 -6.95
CA GLU A 69 4.39 -14.67 -7.98
C GLU A 69 3.73 -13.32 -7.66
N PRO A 70 3.61 -12.40 -8.64
CA PRO A 70 3.07 -11.07 -8.41
C PRO A 70 1.54 -11.07 -8.34
N TYR A 71 0.98 -10.42 -7.31
CA TYR A 71 -0.48 -10.23 -7.13
C TYR A 71 -1.01 -9.01 -7.89
N PHE A 72 -0.13 -8.06 -8.15
CA PHE A 72 -0.42 -6.87 -8.94
C PHE A 72 0.45 -6.87 -10.19
N GLU A 73 0.00 -6.18 -11.22
CA GLU A 73 0.76 -5.97 -12.45
C GLU A 73 0.52 -4.57 -12.99
N VAL A 74 1.38 -4.09 -13.88
CA VAL A 74 1.19 -2.78 -14.52
C VAL A 74 0.61 -3.02 -15.91
N ASP A 75 -0.58 -2.50 -16.16
CA ASP A 75 -1.20 -2.55 -17.47
C ASP A 75 -0.49 -1.59 -18.44
N LEU A 76 0.05 -2.12 -19.53
CA LEU A 76 0.80 -1.37 -20.52
C LEU A 76 -0.05 -0.35 -21.29
N ALA A 77 -1.35 -0.60 -21.43
CA ALA A 77 -2.25 0.26 -22.20
C ALA A 77 -2.61 1.53 -21.43
N SER A 78 -2.96 1.39 -20.16
CA SER A 78 -3.36 2.49 -19.27
C SER A 78 -2.21 3.07 -18.45
N GLY A 79 -1.13 2.31 -18.24
CA GLY A 79 -0.03 2.66 -17.33
C GLY A 79 -0.43 2.56 -15.85
N SER A 80 -1.50 1.83 -15.53
CA SER A 80 -2.02 1.69 -14.17
C SER A 80 -1.61 0.37 -13.53
N LEU A 81 -1.41 0.39 -12.21
CA LEU A 81 -1.28 -0.82 -11.40
C LEU A 81 -2.67 -1.47 -11.30
N VAL A 82 -2.77 -2.72 -11.71
CA VAL A 82 -4.01 -3.51 -11.72
C VAL A 82 -3.85 -4.79 -10.91
N VAL A 83 -4.97 -5.31 -10.42
CA VAL A 83 -5.00 -6.57 -9.68
C VAL A 83 -4.88 -7.75 -10.66
N ARG A 84 -3.78 -8.51 -10.59
CA ARG A 84 -3.60 -9.75 -11.36
C ARG A 84 -4.34 -10.90 -10.69
N GLU A 85 -4.16 -11.06 -9.39
CA GLU A 85 -4.85 -12.06 -8.57
C GLU A 85 -5.33 -11.45 -7.25
N PRO A 86 -6.51 -11.85 -6.75
CA PRO A 86 -7.02 -11.34 -5.48
C PRO A 86 -6.02 -11.62 -4.36
N ALA A 87 -5.64 -10.57 -3.65
CA ALA A 87 -4.77 -10.68 -2.49
C ALA A 87 -5.60 -11.16 -1.28
N ASP A 88 -5.14 -12.23 -0.65
CA ASP A 88 -5.67 -12.77 0.60
C ASP A 88 -4.70 -12.39 1.72
N ARG A 89 -5.11 -11.47 2.60
CA ARG A 89 -4.23 -10.87 3.60
C ARG A 89 -3.78 -11.91 4.64
N GLU A 90 -4.63 -12.86 4.99
CA GLU A 90 -4.34 -13.94 5.93
C GLU A 90 -3.24 -14.85 5.38
N ARG A 91 -3.29 -15.19 4.09
CA ARG A 91 -2.25 -16.00 3.45
C ARG A 91 -0.94 -15.25 3.28
N LEU A 92 -0.99 -13.97 2.98
CA LEU A 92 0.19 -13.14 2.70
C LEU A 92 0.93 -12.71 3.96
N CYS A 93 0.18 -12.22 4.93
CA CYS A 93 0.69 -11.48 6.08
C CYS A 93 0.29 -12.09 7.42
N GLY A 94 -0.65 -13.05 7.44
CA GLY A 94 -1.20 -13.63 8.67
C GLY A 94 -1.81 -12.56 9.57
N ASP A 95 -1.51 -12.63 10.86
CA ASP A 95 -2.07 -11.74 11.89
C ASP A 95 -1.29 -10.42 12.07
N LYS A 96 -0.48 -10.03 11.08
CA LYS A 96 0.31 -8.79 11.16
C LYS A 96 -0.60 -7.55 11.08
N ALA A 97 -0.26 -6.53 11.88
CA ALA A 97 -1.01 -5.28 11.95
C ALA A 97 -0.99 -4.46 10.64
N ALA A 98 0.01 -4.66 9.78
CA ALA A 98 0.08 -4.05 8.47
C ALA A 98 0.56 -5.09 7.45
N CYS A 99 -0.11 -5.13 6.30
CA CYS A 99 0.26 -5.97 5.18
C CYS A 99 0.71 -5.10 4.01
N VAL A 100 2.00 -5.16 3.70
CA VAL A 100 2.62 -4.37 2.63
C VAL A 100 3.35 -5.31 1.70
N LEU A 101 3.00 -5.27 0.42
CA LEU A 101 3.71 -5.98 -0.63
C LEU A 101 4.63 -5.00 -1.37
N THR A 102 5.90 -5.36 -1.47
CA THR A 102 6.91 -4.54 -2.13
C THR A 102 7.16 -5.05 -3.55
N TYR A 103 7.19 -4.11 -4.49
CA TYR A 103 7.50 -4.32 -5.89
C TYR A 103 8.56 -3.33 -6.36
N GLU A 104 9.35 -3.74 -7.33
CA GLU A 104 10.36 -2.91 -7.98
C GLU A 104 9.97 -2.69 -9.44
N LEU A 105 9.90 -1.42 -9.84
CA LEU A 105 9.73 -1.04 -11.23
C LEU A 105 11.05 -0.50 -11.78
N VAL A 106 11.61 -1.22 -12.74
CA VAL A 106 12.84 -0.85 -13.43
C VAL A 106 12.49 -0.32 -14.82
N LEU A 107 12.93 0.88 -15.15
CA LEU A 107 12.82 1.48 -16.49
C LEU A 107 14.19 1.48 -17.14
N GLU A 108 14.25 1.15 -18.43
CA GLU A 108 15.49 1.21 -19.22
C GLU A 108 15.57 2.56 -19.97
N ASP A 109 16.78 2.94 -20.38
CA ASP A 109 17.09 4.10 -21.22
C ASP A 109 16.41 5.45 -20.84
N PRO A 110 16.86 6.14 -19.77
CA PRO A 110 17.92 5.79 -18.83
C PRO A 110 17.47 4.76 -17.77
N LEU A 111 18.43 4.11 -17.11
CA LEU A 111 18.13 3.15 -16.04
C LEU A 111 17.57 3.88 -14.80
N GLU A 112 16.33 3.61 -14.44
CA GLU A 112 15.68 4.10 -13.23
C GLU A 112 15.04 2.95 -12.45
N LEU A 113 15.09 3.03 -11.12
CA LEU A 113 14.44 2.07 -10.23
C LEU A 113 13.50 2.82 -9.28
N HIS A 114 12.24 2.38 -9.25
CA HIS A 114 11.20 2.92 -8.38
C HIS A 114 10.65 1.79 -7.50
N ASN A 115 10.58 2.04 -6.19
CA ASN A 115 9.99 1.11 -5.24
C ASN A 115 8.49 1.40 -5.13
N ILE A 116 7.67 0.38 -5.31
CA ILE A 116 6.23 0.44 -5.20
C ILE A 116 5.80 -0.39 -3.99
N HIS A 117 5.15 0.26 -3.03
CA HIS A 117 4.56 -0.39 -1.87
C HIS A 117 3.05 -0.43 -2.02
N VAL A 118 2.49 -1.63 -1.95
CA VAL A 118 1.04 -1.84 -2.01
C VAL A 118 0.56 -2.30 -0.64
N HIS A 119 -0.22 -1.45 0.01
CA HIS A 119 -0.87 -1.72 1.29
C HIS A 119 -2.15 -2.52 1.04
N VAL A 120 -2.17 -3.76 1.51
CA VAL A 120 -3.37 -4.59 1.49
C VAL A 120 -4.17 -4.26 2.74
N LEU A 121 -5.34 -3.66 2.53
CA LEU A 121 -6.24 -3.26 3.59
C LEU A 121 -7.17 -4.43 3.94
N ASP A 122 -7.25 -4.74 5.22
CA ASP A 122 -8.23 -5.67 5.80
C ASP A 122 -9.63 -5.10 5.54
N THR A 123 -10.48 -5.86 4.88
CA THR A 123 -11.90 -5.53 4.79
C THR A 123 -12.54 -6.17 6.01
N ASN A 124 -13.39 -5.44 6.73
CA ASN A 124 -14.12 -6.03 7.87
C ASN A 124 -15.27 -6.93 7.40
N ASP A 125 -14.93 -8.00 6.68
CA ASP A 125 -15.82 -9.09 6.30
C ASP A 125 -15.86 -10.19 7.39
N ASN A 126 -14.89 -10.16 8.29
CA ASN A 126 -14.71 -11.11 9.37
C ASN A 126 -15.58 -10.76 10.59
N SER A 127 -16.76 -11.38 10.66
CA SER A 127 -17.64 -11.20 11.82
C SER A 127 -17.04 -11.80 13.10
N PRO A 128 -17.10 -11.10 14.24
CA PRO A 128 -16.67 -11.64 15.53
C PRO A 128 -17.39 -12.95 15.84
N HIS A 129 -16.64 -13.97 16.27
CA HIS A 129 -17.20 -15.27 16.64
C HIS A 129 -17.05 -15.53 18.14
N PHE A 130 -18.10 -16.06 18.76
CA PHE A 130 -18.04 -16.52 20.14
C PHE A 130 -17.46 -17.94 20.19
N PRO A 131 -16.42 -18.22 20.98
CA PRO A 131 -15.83 -19.57 21.04
C PRO A 131 -16.84 -20.67 21.39
N ALA A 132 -17.91 -20.32 22.10
CA ALA A 132 -19.04 -21.18 22.39
C ALA A 132 -20.24 -20.77 21.52
N GLY A 133 -20.84 -21.73 20.80
CA GLY A 133 -22.07 -21.50 20.02
C GLY A 133 -23.29 -21.29 20.92
N ASP A 134 -23.42 -22.12 21.96
CA ASP A 134 -24.44 -21.97 23.01
C ASP A 134 -23.76 -21.72 24.36
N VAL A 135 -24.20 -20.69 25.08
CA VAL A 135 -23.76 -20.40 26.45
C VAL A 135 -24.91 -20.69 27.41
N GLN A 136 -24.75 -21.69 28.27
CA GLN A 136 -25.69 -21.97 29.37
C GLN A 136 -25.24 -21.24 30.63
N LEU A 137 -26.06 -20.28 31.07
CA LEU A 137 -25.85 -19.53 32.31
C LEU A 137 -26.67 -20.15 33.43
N HIS A 138 -26.00 -20.51 34.53
CA HIS A 138 -26.66 -20.99 35.74
C HIS A 138 -26.65 -19.87 36.79
N ILE A 139 -27.80 -19.26 37.01
CA ILE A 139 -27.97 -18.15 37.96
C ILE A 139 -28.74 -18.68 39.17
N PRO A 140 -28.13 -18.72 40.37
CA PRO A 140 -28.84 -19.14 41.58
C PRO A 140 -29.94 -18.14 41.95
N GLU A 141 -31.12 -18.66 42.27
CA GLU A 141 -32.30 -17.87 42.63
C GLU A 141 -32.19 -17.12 43.97
N PHE A 142 -31.23 -17.49 44.83
CA PHE A 142 -31.00 -16.84 46.12
C PHE A 142 -30.17 -15.55 46.02
N LEU A 143 -29.70 -15.19 44.82
CA LEU A 143 -29.02 -13.93 44.61
C LEU A 143 -29.99 -12.77 44.84
N MET A 144 -29.48 -11.73 45.51
CA MET A 144 -30.23 -10.49 45.68
C MET A 144 -30.56 -9.89 44.30
N PRO A 145 -31.63 -9.08 44.17
CA PRO A 145 -31.99 -8.40 42.92
C PRO A 145 -31.02 -7.24 42.62
N GLU A 146 -29.74 -7.55 42.52
CA GLU A 146 -28.69 -6.69 42.01
C GLU A 146 -28.31 -7.16 40.60
N PRO A 147 -27.97 -6.22 39.70
CA PRO A 147 -27.59 -6.59 38.33
C PRO A 147 -26.24 -7.32 38.33
N VAL A 148 -26.26 -8.60 37.96
CA VAL A 148 -25.05 -9.39 37.67
C VAL A 148 -24.60 -9.07 36.25
N LEU A 149 -23.43 -8.41 36.11
CA LEU A 149 -22.86 -8.12 34.80
C LEU A 149 -22.05 -9.34 34.31
N LEU A 150 -22.59 -10.05 33.33
CA LEU A 150 -21.90 -11.14 32.63
C LEU A 150 -21.48 -10.62 31.25
N SER A 151 -20.17 -10.62 30.99
CA SER A 151 -19.64 -10.25 29.67
C SER A 151 -19.22 -11.49 28.91
N LEU A 152 -19.78 -11.66 27.71
CA LEU A 152 -19.24 -12.57 26.70
C LEU A 152 -18.32 -11.75 25.80
N THR A 153 -17.04 -12.10 25.77
CA THR A 153 -16.07 -11.46 24.88
C THR A 153 -16.04 -12.23 23.56
N PRO A 154 -16.54 -11.65 22.45
CA PRO A 154 -16.32 -12.23 21.13
C PRO A 154 -14.83 -12.20 20.78
N LYS A 155 -14.38 -13.17 20.00
CA LYS A 155 -13.04 -13.16 19.42
C LYS A 155 -13.15 -12.71 17.96
N MET A 156 -12.47 -11.63 17.60
CA MET A 156 -12.33 -11.24 16.20
C MET A 156 -11.33 -12.17 15.49
N PRO A 157 -11.60 -12.60 14.26
CA PRO A 157 -10.64 -13.35 13.44
C PRO A 157 -9.45 -12.50 13.02
N THR A 158 -9.69 -11.23 12.68
CA THR A 158 -8.67 -10.27 12.29
C THR A 158 -8.41 -9.28 13.42
N ARG A 159 -7.16 -8.80 13.53
CA ARG A 159 -6.81 -7.75 14.47
C ARG A 159 -7.22 -6.42 13.85
N GLU A 160 -8.53 -6.17 13.72
CA GLU A 160 -9.00 -4.81 13.50
C GLU A 160 -8.32 -3.95 14.56
N ALA A 161 -7.50 -3.01 14.08
CA ALA A 161 -6.77 -2.11 14.94
C ALA A 161 -7.78 -1.51 15.92
N MET A 162 -7.59 -1.79 17.21
CA MET A 162 -8.34 -1.22 18.30
C MET A 162 -8.06 0.29 18.29
N GLY A 163 -8.85 1.00 17.49
CA GLY A 163 -8.88 2.45 17.35
C GLY A 163 -10.30 2.90 17.68
N CYS A 164 -10.64 2.81 18.96
CA CYS A 164 -11.66 3.66 19.57
C CYS A 164 -10.96 4.78 20.32
#